data_AF-A0A0F9BXE5-F1
#
_entry.id   AF-A0A0F9BXE5-F1
#
_cell.length_a   1.000
_cell.length_b   1.000
_cell.length_c   1.000
_cell.angle_alpha   90.00
_cell.angle_beta   90.00
_cell.angle_gamma   90.00
#
_symmetry.space_group_name_H-M   'P 1'
#
loop_
_entity.id
_entity.type
_entity.pdbx_description
1 polymer ?
#
loop_
_entity_poly.entity_id
_entity_poly.type
_entity_poly.pdbx_seq_one_letter_code
_entity_poly.pdbx_strand_id
1 'polypeptide(L)'
;MTQALIPLIKRARGGRIINISARNSFPSFAFSGWLAYKASKACLNVMTVDLAKELEKDNIAVNAVHPGWVDTDTGRYVGGGKKPTLTIQEGAQSTI
;
A
#
# COMPACT_ATOMS: atom_id res chain seq x y z
N MET A 1 10.80 3.25 -9.32
CA MET A 1 9.88 4.36 -9.60
C MET A 1 10.01 5.46 -8.55
N THR A 2 9.65 5.22 -7.28
CA THR A 2 9.59 6.26 -6.22
C THR A 2 10.86 7.10 -6.12
N GLN A 3 12.03 6.46 -6.08
CA GLN A 3 13.34 7.14 -6.01
C GLN A 3 13.55 8.18 -7.13
N ALA A 4 13.12 7.90 -8.36
CA ALA A 4 13.25 8.83 -9.49
C ALA A 4 12.34 10.06 -9.36
N LEU A 5 11.26 9.98 -8.58
CA LEU A 5 10.29 11.06 -8.38
C LEU A 5 10.60 11.93 -7.15
N ILE A 6 11.48 11.48 -6.26
CA ILE A 6 11.86 12.20 -5.05
C ILE A 6 12.28 13.66 -5.33
N PRO A 7 13.12 13.96 -6.34
CA PRO A 7 13.51 15.35 -6.61
C PRO A 7 12.34 16.27 -6.94
N LEU A 8 11.26 15.73 -7.53
CA LEU A 8 10.04 16.48 -7.83
C LEU A 8 9.15 16.62 -6.59
N ILE A 9 9.03 15.56 -5.79
CA ILE A 9 8.24 15.56 -4.55
C ILE A 9 8.82 16.57 -3.55
N LYS A 10 10.15 16.67 -3.44
CA LYS A 10 10.83 17.67 -2.60
C LYS A 10 10.52 19.12 -2.97
N ARG A 11 10.09 19.38 -4.21
CA ARG A 11 9.71 20.73 -4.67
C ARG A 11 8.25 21.07 -4.34
N ALA A 12 7.42 20.08 -4.01
CA ALA A 12 6.02 20.30 -3.67
C ALA A 12 5.87 20.81 -2.22
N ARG A 13 4.89 21.69 -1.98
CA ARG A 13 4.52 22.07 -0.61
C ARG A 13 3.77 20.91 0.05
N GLY A 14 4.42 20.21 0.98
CA GLY A 14 3.83 19.11 1.74
C GLY A 14 3.80 17.79 0.97
N GLY A 15 4.95 17.39 0.41
CA GLY A 15 5.09 16.14 -0.33
C GLY A 15 4.62 14.91 0.46
N ARG A 16 3.89 14.01 -0.21
CA ARG A 16 3.43 12.74 0.39
C ARG A 16 3.62 11.60 -0.58
N ILE A 17 3.98 10.44 -0.04
CA ILE A 17 4.09 9.17 -0.76
C ILE A 17 3.19 8.18 -0.05
N ILE A 18 2.20 7.64 -0.77
CA ILE A 18 1.26 6.64 -0.24
C ILE A 18 1.41 5.36 -1.05
N ASN A 19 1.90 4.31 -0.40
CA ASN A 19 2.10 2.99 -0.99
C ASN A 19 0.88 2.09 -0.71
N ILE A 20 0.30 1.49 -1.74
CA ILE A 20 -0.84 0.57 -1.58
C ILE A 20 -0.35 -0.83 -1.22
N SER A 21 -0.47 -1.18 0.06
CA SER A 21 -0.11 -2.48 0.63
C SER A 21 -1.33 -3.39 0.80
N ALA A 22 -1.16 -4.51 1.47
CA ALA A 22 -2.19 -5.52 1.68
C ALA A 22 -2.14 -6.08 3.10
N ARG A 23 -3.29 -6.40 3.69
CA ARG A 23 -3.35 -6.99 5.06
C ARG A 23 -2.48 -8.24 5.22
N ASN A 24 -2.37 -9.06 4.19
CA ASN A 24 -1.57 -10.29 4.20
C ASN A 24 -0.05 -10.08 4.12
N SER A 25 0.42 -8.83 4.05
CA SER A 25 1.84 -8.49 4.26
C SER A 25 2.29 -8.74 5.70
N PHE A 26 1.34 -8.74 6.65
CA PHE A 26 1.62 -9.00 8.05
C PHE A 26 1.56 -10.50 8.33
N PRO A 27 2.56 -11.09 9.01
CA PRO A 27 2.58 -12.51 9.33
C PRO A 27 1.32 -13.01 10.05
N SER A 28 0.71 -12.17 10.88
CA SER A 28 -0.51 -12.46 11.63
C SER A 28 -1.76 -12.67 10.77
N PHE A 29 -1.75 -12.28 9.50
CA PHE A 29 -2.86 -12.41 8.56
C PHE A 29 -2.49 -13.25 7.32
N ALA A 30 -1.39 -14.00 7.40
CA ALA A 30 -0.88 -14.79 6.29
C ALA A 30 -1.63 -16.12 6.14
N PHE A 31 -2.07 -16.41 4.91
CA PHE A 31 -2.62 -17.71 4.50
C PHE A 31 -1.76 -18.33 3.36
N SER A 32 -1.89 -19.63 3.10
CA SER A 32 -1.09 -20.33 2.09
C SER A 32 -1.48 -19.94 0.65
N GLY A 33 -0.60 -20.21 -0.33
CA GLY A 33 -0.90 -20.06 -1.77
C GLY A 33 -0.54 -18.72 -2.43
N TRP A 34 -0.04 -17.73 -1.69
CA TRP A 34 0.21 -16.37 -2.21
C TRP A 34 1.61 -15.82 -1.85
N LEU A 35 2.61 -16.69 -1.79
CA LEU A 35 3.95 -16.36 -1.27
C LEU A 35 4.56 -15.11 -1.94
N ALA A 36 4.66 -15.10 -3.28
CA ALA A 36 5.29 -14.01 -4.01
C ALA A 36 4.56 -12.67 -3.80
N TYR A 37 3.23 -12.68 -3.84
CA TYR A 37 2.41 -11.49 -3.60
C TYR A 37 2.61 -10.96 -2.17
N LYS A 38 2.53 -11.82 -1.16
CA LYS A 38 2.74 -11.43 0.25
C LYS A 38 4.14 -10.91 0.49
N ALA A 39 5.16 -11.57 -0.06
CA ALA A 39 6.56 -11.12 0.05
C ALA A 39 6.75 -9.75 -0.58
N SER A 40 6.18 -9.50 -1.76
CA SER A 40 6.20 -8.19 -2.42
C SER A 40 5.54 -7.10 -1.56
N LYS A 41 4.37 -7.36 -0.97
CA LYS A 41 3.67 -6.39 -0.12
C LYS A 41 4.35 -6.19 1.24
N ALA A 42 4.95 -7.23 1.81
CA ALA A 42 5.77 -7.12 3.03
C ALA A 42 7.05 -6.29 2.78
N CYS A 43 7.73 -6.54 1.66
CA CYS A 43 8.88 -5.74 1.24
C CYS A 43 8.50 -4.27 1.05
N LEU A 44 7.33 -3.99 0.44
CA LEU A 44 6.82 -2.63 0.29
C LEU A 44 6.60 -1.92 1.64
N ASN A 45 6.17 -2.63 2.68
CA ASN A 45 6.06 -2.05 4.02
C ASN A 45 7.43 -1.68 4.61
N VAL A 46 8.43 -2.55 4.45
CA VAL A 46 9.81 -2.26 4.89
C VAL A 46 10.37 -1.06 4.13
N MET A 47 10.22 -1.04 2.80
CA MET A 47 10.62 0.11 1.97
C MET A 47 9.93 1.41 2.40
N THR A 48 8.66 1.34 2.83
CA THR A 48 7.92 2.51 3.30
C THR A 48 8.53 3.08 4.58
N VAL A 49 8.87 2.23 5.55
CA VAL A 49 9.50 2.66 6.81
C VAL A 49 10.89 3.25 6.55
N ASP A 50 11.69 2.61 5.70
CA ASP A 50 13.04 3.07 5.38
C ASP A 50 13.00 4.43 4.67
N LEU A 51 12.14 4.58 3.66
CA LEU A 51 11.99 5.83 2.92
C LEU A 51 11.38 6.95 3.78
N ALA A 52 10.49 6.63 4.72
CA ALA A 52 9.97 7.62 5.67
C ALA A 52 11.10 8.24 6.51
N LYS A 53 12.06 7.42 6.95
CA LYS A 53 13.24 7.90 7.70
C LYS A 53 14.19 8.68 6.80
N GLU A 54 14.43 8.22 5.57
CA GLU A 54 15.30 8.91 4.62
C GLU A 54 14.81 10.33 4.31
N LEU A 55 13.50 10.50 4.14
CA LEU A 55 12.88 11.76 3.70
C LEU A 55 12.34 12.64 4.84
N GLU A 56 12.56 12.25 6.10
CA GLU A 56 12.08 12.97 7.28
C GLU A 56 12.54 14.45 7.27
N LYS A 57 13.83 14.68 6.96
CA LYS A 57 14.43 16.02 6.92
C LYS A 57 13.85 16.91 5.81
N ASP A 58 13.27 16.30 4.77
CA ASP A 58 12.63 17.02 3.67
C ASP A 58 11.13 17.30 3.97
N ASN A 59 10.64 16.95 5.17
CA ASN A 59 9.24 17.10 5.58
C ASN A 59 8.26 16.38 4.61
N ILE A 60 8.66 15.19 4.14
CA ILE A 60 7.84 14.34 3.27
C ILE A 60 7.28 13.17 4.09
N ALA A 61 5.95 13.02 4.10
CA ALA A 61 5.31 11.89 4.75
C ALA A 61 5.27 10.67 3.81
N VAL A 62 5.71 9.51 4.28
CA VAL A 62 5.65 8.25 3.54
C VAL A 62 4.85 7.23 4.35
N ASN A 63 3.75 6.74 3.79
CA ASN A 63 2.86 5.79 4.47
C ASN A 63 2.46 4.63 3.56
N ALA A 64 2.17 3.49 4.18
CA ALA A 64 1.61 2.33 3.50
C ALA A 64 0.20 2.08 4.03
N VAL A 65 -0.71 1.75 3.11
CA VAL A 65 -2.14 1.68 3.40
C VAL A 65 -2.75 0.44 2.76
N HIS A 66 -3.73 -0.15 3.42
CA HIS A 66 -4.51 -1.25 2.87
C HIS A 66 -5.96 -0.80 2.70
N PRO A 67 -6.48 -0.70 1.46
CA PRO A 67 -7.81 -0.14 1.17
C PRO A 67 -8.97 -1.10 1.49
N GLY A 68 -8.70 -2.20 2.21
CA GLY A 68 -9.68 -3.27 2.43
C GLY A 68 -9.84 -4.22 1.23
N TRP A 69 -10.92 -4.99 1.24
CA TRP A 69 -11.26 -5.92 0.16
C TRP A 69 -12.21 -5.24 -0.83
N VAL A 70 -11.58 -4.62 -1.83
CA VAL A 70 -12.22 -3.70 -2.79
C VAL A 70 -12.67 -4.43 -4.06
N ASP A 71 -13.80 -4.02 -4.65
CA ASP A 71 -14.38 -4.55 -5.89
C ASP A 71 -13.58 -4.21 -7.15
N THR A 72 -12.41 -4.82 -7.24
CA THR A 72 -11.49 -4.84 -8.39
C THR A 72 -11.44 -6.24 -8.98
N ASP A 73 -10.82 -6.42 -10.16
CA ASP A 73 -10.60 -7.74 -10.74
C ASP A 73 -9.88 -8.69 -9.77
N THR A 74 -8.82 -8.21 -9.11
CA THR A 74 -8.10 -8.98 -8.08
C THR A 74 -8.99 -9.27 -6.87
N GLY A 75 -9.78 -8.29 -6.42
CA GLY A 75 -10.72 -8.46 -5.31
C GLY A 75 -11.74 -9.57 -5.59
N ARG A 76 -12.34 -9.57 -6.79
CA ARG A 76 -13.27 -10.61 -7.21
C ARG A 76 -12.59 -11.97 -7.36
N TYR A 77 -11.35 -12.01 -7.85
CA TYR A 77 -10.57 -13.25 -7.99
C TYR A 77 -10.25 -13.91 -6.65
N VAL A 78 -9.86 -13.14 -5.62
CA VAL A 78 -9.47 -13.70 -4.31
C VAL A 78 -10.65 -14.08 -3.41
N GLY A 79 -11.88 -13.73 -3.78
CA GLY A 79 -13.07 -13.91 -2.94
C GLY A 79 -13.56 -15.34 -2.78
N GLY A 80 -13.06 -16.30 -3.56
CA GLY A 80 -13.54 -17.70 -3.51
C GLY A 80 -15.06 -17.81 -3.73
N GLY A 81 -15.62 -16.99 -4.62
CA GLY A 81 -17.06 -16.91 -4.90
C GLY A 81 -17.82 -15.90 -4.03
N LYS A 82 -17.19 -15.29 -3.01
CA LYS A 82 -17.76 -14.17 -2.26
C LYS A 82 -17.50 -12.85 -2.98
N LYS A 83 -18.43 -11.91 -2.84
CA LYS A 83 -18.28 -10.56 -3.39
C LYS A 83 -17.41 -9.69 -2.46
N PRO A 84 -16.54 -8.83 -3.03
CA PRO A 84 -15.80 -7.84 -2.27
C PRO A 84 -16.73 -6.97 -1.40
N THR A 85 -16.23 -6.57 -0.24
CA THR A 85 -17.03 -5.86 0.78
C THR A 85 -17.06 -4.36 0.57
N LEU A 86 -16.15 -3.82 -0.23
CA LEU A 86 -16.03 -2.38 -0.47
C LEU A 86 -16.10 -2.09 -1.97
N THR A 87 -16.80 -1.02 -2.33
CA THR A 87 -16.69 -0.39 -3.64
C THR A 87 -15.32 0.28 -3.83
N ILE A 88 -15.00 0.68 -5.06
CA ILE A 88 -13.78 1.46 -5.37
C ILE A 88 -13.72 2.74 -4.53
N GLN A 89 -14.85 3.43 -4.41
CA GLN A 89 -14.98 4.70 -3.70
C GLN A 89 -14.76 4.51 -2.20
N GLU A 90 -15.37 3.50 -1.60
CA GLU A 90 -15.20 3.20 -0.17
C GLU A 90 -13.76 2.78 0.16
N GLY A 91 -13.11 1.98 -0.71
CA GLY A 91 -11.70 1.62 -0.54
C GLY A 91 -10.76 2.82 -0.67
N ALA A 92 -11.09 3.80 -1.52
CA ALA A 92 -10.34 5.05 -1.62
C ALA A 92 -10.51 5.91 -0.36
N GLN A 93 -11.72 5.98 0.19
CA GLN A 93 -12.04 6.73 1.40
C GLN A 93 -11.41 6.13 2.66
N SER A 94 -11.26 4.81 2.74
CA SER A 94 -10.67 4.15 3.92
C SER A 94 -9.17 4.37 4.09
N THR A 95 -8.56 5.15 3.19
CA THR A 95 -7.11 5.25 2.99
C THR A 95 -6.55 6.66 3.27
N ILE A 96 -7.44 7.63 3.51
CA ILE A 96 -7.15 9.05 3.76
C ILE A 96 -7.31 9.44 5.22
#